data_AF-A0A7K3Z2Z9-F1
#
_entry.id   AF-A0A7K3Z2Z9-F1
#
_cell.length_a   1.000
_cell.length_b   1.000
_cell.length_c   1.000
_cell.angle_alpha   90.00
_cell.angle_beta   90.00
_cell.angle_gamma   90.00
#
_symmetry.space_group_name_H-M   'P 1'
#
loop_
_entity.id
_entity.type
_entity.pdbx_description
1 polymer ?
#
loop_
_entity_poly.entity_id
_entity_poly.type
_entity_poly.pdbx_seq_one_letter_code
_entity_poly.pdbx_strand_id
1 'polypeptide(L)'
;MSCEKVPIPPVVVELELMPKLELSVTPDGEIPYGDVATLKWKTINALRVFVDGERQEAYKEGNKGTGNLFKTTTFEVKAVNVKLSTTEMVTIKVGPWWKSTFGKVSYLPWRYKAISISSLDGKTLKYWIPDPEFFTWVYYYHRDGRLTYSSNLSSNIDSWFLQDDNTILMNGDPFKLQVSEKEMVLSYQTTWNGQQVWYNLIFEHASDVPTDSD
;
A
#
# COMPACT_ATOMS: atom_id res chain seq x y z
N MET A 1 -25.64 -67.95 35.29
CA MET A 1 -26.02 -66.65 34.70
C MET A 1 -24.84 -66.18 33.88
N SER A 2 -24.91 -66.35 32.56
CA SER A 2 -23.85 -65.94 31.63
C SER A 2 -24.23 -64.55 31.11
N CYS A 3 -23.39 -63.55 31.39
CA CYS A 3 -23.54 -62.22 30.80
C CYS A 3 -23.12 -62.28 29.33
N GLU A 4 -24.09 -62.34 28.42
CA GLU A 4 -23.84 -62.09 27.01
C GLU A 4 -23.34 -60.65 26.84
N LYS A 5 -22.11 -60.51 26.37
CA LYS A 5 -21.51 -59.24 26.02
C LYS A 5 -22.22 -58.73 24.77
N VAL A 6 -23.07 -57.72 24.93
CA VAL A 6 -23.77 -57.06 23.81
C VAL A 6 -22.72 -56.64 22.77
N PRO A 7 -22.85 -57.04 21.48
CA PRO A 7 -21.93 -56.62 20.45
C PRO A 7 -21.99 -55.11 20.31
N ILE A 8 -20.85 -54.44 20.50
CA ILE A 8 -20.75 -53.00 20.21
C ILE A 8 -21.05 -52.84 18.71
N PRO A 9 -21.99 -51.97 18.31
CA PRO A 9 -22.24 -51.71 16.90
C PRO A 9 -20.93 -51.32 16.21
N PRO A 10 -20.64 -51.81 14.99
CA PRO A 10 -19.46 -51.40 14.26
C PRO A 10 -19.49 -49.86 14.16
N VAL A 11 -18.44 -49.21 14.64
CA VAL A 11 -18.27 -47.76 14.51
C VAL A 11 -18.24 -47.47 13.02
N VAL A 12 -19.29 -46.83 12.51
CA VAL A 12 -19.31 -46.33 11.13
C VAL A 12 -18.30 -45.19 11.09
N VAL A 13 -17.10 -45.48 10.57
CA VAL A 13 -16.09 -44.46 10.32
C VAL A 13 -16.57 -43.67 9.11
N GLU A 14 -17.14 -42.50 9.36
CA GLU A 14 -17.49 -41.56 8.29
C GLU A 14 -16.22 -41.22 7.50
N LEU A 15 -16.24 -41.48 6.19
CA LEU A 15 -15.08 -41.25 5.34
C LEU A 15 -14.83 -39.75 5.27
N GLU A 16 -13.64 -39.33 5.73
CA GLU A 16 -13.24 -37.93 5.64
C GLU A 16 -13.16 -37.49 4.17
N LEU A 17 -13.89 -36.42 3.83
CA LEU A 17 -13.88 -35.85 2.48
C LEU A 17 -12.75 -34.84 2.33
N MET A 18 -12.12 -34.84 1.15
CA MET A 18 -11.11 -33.84 0.78
C MET A 18 -11.74 -32.43 0.77
N PRO A 19 -11.12 -31.44 1.42
CA PRO A 19 -11.52 -30.05 1.29
C PRO A 19 -11.49 -29.58 -0.16
N LYS A 20 -12.49 -28.80 -0.57
CA LYS A 20 -12.41 -27.98 -1.79
C LYS A 20 -12.23 -26.53 -1.38
N LEU A 21 -11.43 -25.80 -2.14
CA LEU A 21 -11.11 -24.41 -1.91
C LEU A 21 -11.29 -23.64 -3.22
N GLU A 22 -12.19 -22.66 -3.20
CA GLU A 22 -12.38 -21.69 -4.27
C GLU A 22 -11.79 -20.36 -3.83
N LEU A 23 -10.89 -19.78 -4.61
CA LEU A 23 -10.24 -18.50 -4.32
C LEU A 23 -10.59 -17.46 -5.37
N SER A 24 -10.70 -16.20 -4.93
CA SER A 24 -10.74 -15.04 -5.81
C SER A 24 -10.04 -13.86 -5.16
N VAL A 25 -9.58 -12.92 -5.99
CA VAL A 25 -8.97 -11.66 -5.56
C VAL A 25 -9.83 -10.50 -6.03
N THR A 26 -9.92 -9.45 -5.23
CA THR A 26 -10.51 -8.17 -5.64
C THR A 26 -9.55 -7.03 -5.32
N PRO A 27 -9.24 -6.13 -6.26
CA PRO A 27 -9.63 -6.16 -7.68
C PRO A 27 -8.96 -7.31 -8.45
N ASP A 28 -9.48 -7.63 -9.63
CA ASP A 28 -8.83 -8.58 -10.55
C ASP A 28 -7.72 -7.88 -11.36
N GLY A 29 -6.67 -8.61 -11.69
CA GLY A 29 -5.53 -8.10 -12.47
C GLY A 29 -4.38 -7.50 -11.66
N GLU A 30 -3.65 -6.58 -12.30
CA GLU A 30 -2.54 -5.83 -11.70
C GLU A 30 -3.06 -4.65 -10.90
N ILE A 31 -2.68 -4.56 -9.62
CA ILE A 31 -3.01 -3.42 -8.76
C ILE A 31 -1.92 -2.35 -8.80
N PRO A 32 -2.25 -1.06 -8.61
CA PRO A 32 -1.26 -0.01 -8.46
C PRO A 32 -0.30 -0.27 -7.29
N TYR A 33 0.93 0.25 -7.41
CA TYR A 33 1.91 0.20 -6.33
C TYR A 33 1.40 0.93 -5.08
N GLY A 34 1.51 0.27 -3.93
CA GLY A 34 1.02 0.77 -2.65
C GLY A 34 -0.48 0.61 -2.43
N ASP A 35 -1.19 -0.02 -3.36
CA ASP A 35 -2.62 -0.29 -3.23
C ASP A 35 -2.90 -1.59 -2.47
N VAL A 36 -4.16 -1.81 -2.12
CA VAL A 36 -4.61 -2.97 -1.36
C VAL A 36 -5.39 -3.95 -2.24
N ALA A 37 -5.35 -5.22 -1.88
CA ALA A 37 -6.21 -6.25 -2.44
C ALA A 37 -6.94 -7.00 -1.33
N THR A 38 -8.00 -7.71 -1.71
CA THR A 38 -8.76 -8.57 -0.83
C THR A 38 -8.77 -9.98 -1.39
N LEU A 39 -8.26 -10.92 -0.60
CA LEU A 39 -8.40 -12.36 -0.84
C LEU A 39 -9.78 -12.79 -0.36
N LYS A 40 -10.50 -13.55 -1.17
CA LYS A 40 -11.79 -14.16 -0.83
C LYS A 40 -11.71 -15.65 -1.04
N TRP A 41 -12.28 -16.41 -0.12
CA TRP A 41 -12.33 -17.86 -0.22
C TRP A 41 -13.70 -18.41 0.10
N LYS A 42 -13.99 -19.56 -0.50
CA LYS A 42 -15.10 -20.43 -0.15
C LYS A 42 -14.60 -21.86 -0.06
N THR A 43 -15.02 -22.58 0.98
CA THR A 43 -14.60 -23.97 1.18
C THR A 43 -15.78 -24.92 1.30
N ILE A 44 -15.53 -26.16 0.87
CA ILE A 44 -16.44 -27.29 1.07
C ILE A 44 -15.64 -28.37 1.79
N ASN A 45 -16.23 -29.01 2.81
CA ASN A 45 -15.59 -30.05 3.63
C ASN A 45 -14.32 -29.60 4.38
N ALA A 46 -14.09 -28.30 4.56
CA ALA A 46 -13.03 -27.79 5.43
C ALA A 46 -13.61 -27.48 6.83
N LEU A 47 -12.77 -27.65 7.86
CA LEU A 47 -13.05 -27.21 9.23
C LEU A 47 -12.17 -26.03 9.65
N ARG A 48 -11.10 -25.75 8.89
CA ARG A 48 -10.13 -24.67 9.14
C ARG A 48 -9.61 -24.14 7.80
N VAL A 49 -9.34 -22.83 7.76
CA VAL A 49 -8.62 -22.18 6.67
C VAL A 49 -7.45 -21.41 7.26
N PHE A 50 -6.32 -21.45 6.56
CA PHE A 50 -5.12 -20.70 6.88
C PHE A 50 -4.72 -19.86 5.67
N VAL A 51 -4.32 -18.62 5.90
CA VAL A 51 -3.70 -17.75 4.89
C VAL A 51 -2.29 -17.45 5.38
N ASP A 52 -1.27 -17.89 4.65
CA ASP A 52 0.15 -17.85 5.05
C ASP A 52 0.39 -18.40 6.46
N GLY A 53 -0.27 -19.51 6.78
CA GLY A 53 -0.20 -20.14 8.10
C GLY A 53 -1.05 -19.48 9.20
N GLU A 54 -1.64 -18.31 8.96
CA GLU A 54 -2.52 -17.65 9.91
C GLU A 54 -3.96 -18.18 9.81
N ARG A 55 -4.47 -18.72 10.93
CA ARG A 55 -5.83 -19.27 10.99
C ARG A 55 -6.87 -18.17 10.82
N GLN A 56 -7.83 -18.44 9.94
CA GLN A 56 -8.99 -17.57 9.71
C GLN A 56 -10.22 -18.12 10.45
N GLU A 57 -10.96 -17.25 11.14
CA GLU A 57 -12.19 -17.62 11.85
C GLU A 57 -13.30 -18.05 10.88
N ALA A 58 -13.48 -17.29 9.80
CA ALA A 58 -14.48 -17.55 8.77
C ALA A 58 -13.97 -18.60 7.75
N TYR A 59 -13.95 -19.88 8.13
CA TYR A 59 -13.35 -20.93 7.30
C TYR A 59 -14.24 -21.39 6.12
N LYS A 60 -15.58 -21.30 6.23
CA LYS A 60 -16.51 -21.72 5.15
C LYS A 60 -16.55 -20.74 4.00
N GLU A 61 -16.62 -19.46 4.32
CA GLU A 61 -16.63 -18.36 3.36
C GLU A 61 -16.09 -17.14 4.11
N GLY A 62 -15.10 -16.48 3.53
CA GLY A 62 -14.40 -15.40 4.22
C GLY A 62 -13.55 -14.56 3.28
N ASN A 63 -12.96 -13.53 3.85
CA ASN A 63 -12.06 -12.64 3.15
C ASN A 63 -10.97 -12.09 4.07
N LYS A 64 -9.84 -11.67 3.48
CA LYS A 64 -8.71 -11.05 4.17
C LYS A 64 -8.12 -9.95 3.29
N GLY A 65 -8.00 -8.75 3.84
CA GLY A 65 -7.26 -7.66 3.20
C GLY A 65 -5.75 -7.92 3.26
N THR A 66 -5.03 -7.58 2.19
CA THR A 66 -3.58 -7.80 2.12
C THR A 66 -2.76 -6.73 2.85
N GLY A 67 -3.38 -5.59 3.17
CA GLY A 67 -2.65 -4.35 3.40
C GLY A 67 -2.02 -3.83 2.09
N ASN A 68 -1.29 -2.74 2.17
CA ASN A 68 -0.63 -2.12 1.01
C ASN A 68 0.45 -3.04 0.47
N LEU A 69 0.43 -3.29 -0.84
CA LEU A 69 1.42 -4.11 -1.52
C LEU A 69 2.36 -3.26 -2.38
N PHE A 70 3.66 -3.45 -2.20
CA PHE A 70 4.71 -2.72 -2.92
C PHE A 70 5.46 -3.59 -3.93
N LYS A 71 5.20 -4.91 -3.91
CA LYS A 71 5.76 -5.89 -4.85
C LYS A 71 4.76 -7.01 -5.08
N THR A 72 4.87 -7.65 -6.24
CA THR A 72 4.08 -8.84 -6.56
C THR A 72 4.27 -9.88 -5.46
N THR A 73 3.16 -10.31 -4.87
CA THR A 73 3.16 -11.16 -3.67
C THR A 73 2.28 -12.38 -3.92
N THR A 74 2.77 -13.55 -3.52
CA THR A 74 2.01 -14.80 -3.58
C THR A 74 1.60 -15.21 -2.18
N PHE A 75 0.31 -15.48 -2.01
CA PHE A 75 -0.29 -15.94 -0.77
C PHE A 75 -0.59 -17.44 -0.86
N GLU A 76 -0.29 -18.17 0.19
CA GLU A 76 -0.70 -19.57 0.35
C GLU A 76 -2.02 -19.63 1.13
N VAL A 77 -3.05 -20.24 0.54
CA VAL A 77 -4.31 -20.51 1.24
C VAL A 77 -4.51 -22.01 1.38
N LYS A 78 -4.61 -22.46 2.63
CA LYS A 78 -4.74 -23.88 2.98
C LYS A 78 -6.05 -24.15 3.68
N ALA A 79 -6.89 -24.99 3.08
CA ALA A 79 -8.11 -25.52 3.67
C ALA A 79 -7.84 -26.90 4.27
N VAL A 80 -8.20 -27.10 5.54
CA VAL A 80 -7.93 -28.35 6.28
C VAL A 80 -9.24 -28.90 6.84
N ASN A 81 -9.47 -30.19 6.67
CA ASN A 81 -10.48 -30.95 7.39
C ASN A 81 -9.89 -31.49 8.70
N VAL A 82 -9.99 -32.79 8.99
CA VAL A 82 -9.41 -33.39 10.20
C VAL A 82 -7.96 -33.80 9.94
N LYS A 83 -7.71 -34.58 8.87
CA LYS A 83 -6.39 -35.04 8.41
C LYS A 83 -6.10 -34.62 6.97
N LEU A 84 -7.13 -34.43 6.14
CA LEU A 84 -6.99 -34.03 4.75
C LEU A 84 -6.86 -32.51 4.60
N SER A 85 -6.11 -32.07 3.59
CA SER A 85 -5.97 -30.65 3.27
C SER A 85 -5.77 -30.40 1.78
N THR A 86 -6.23 -29.24 1.33
CA THR A 86 -6.03 -28.69 -0.01
C THR A 86 -5.37 -27.33 0.13
N THR A 87 -4.36 -27.06 -0.69
CA THR A 87 -3.62 -25.79 -0.71
C THR A 87 -3.70 -25.20 -2.10
N GLU A 88 -3.96 -23.89 -2.17
CA GLU A 88 -3.98 -23.11 -3.40
C GLU A 88 -3.07 -21.89 -3.21
N MET A 89 -2.39 -21.49 -4.29
CA MET A 89 -1.52 -20.32 -4.32
C MET A 89 -2.17 -19.23 -5.15
N VAL A 90 -2.17 -18.00 -4.64
CA VAL A 90 -2.73 -16.85 -5.35
C VAL A 90 -1.71 -15.73 -5.43
N THR A 91 -1.36 -15.35 -6.66
CA THR A 91 -0.39 -14.28 -6.91
C THR A 91 -1.12 -12.99 -7.26
N ILE A 92 -0.85 -11.96 -6.46
CA ILE A 92 -1.35 -10.60 -6.70
C ILE A 92 -0.23 -9.81 -7.36
N LYS A 93 -0.47 -9.40 -8.60
CA LYS A 93 0.48 -8.61 -9.39
C LYS A 93 0.40 -7.15 -8.95
N VAL A 94 1.55 -6.55 -8.69
CA VAL A 94 1.67 -5.13 -8.37
C VAL A 94 2.40 -4.45 -9.51
N GLY A 95 1.79 -3.37 -10.02
CA GLY A 95 2.37 -2.55 -11.07
C GLY A 95 3.61 -1.78 -10.60
N PRO A 96 4.40 -1.25 -11.54
CA PRO A 96 5.58 -0.48 -11.19
C PRO A 96 5.23 0.84 -10.48
N TRP A 97 6.11 1.30 -9.59
CA TRP A 97 5.89 2.50 -8.74
C TRP A 97 5.54 3.76 -9.55
N TRP A 98 6.15 3.94 -10.73
CA TRP A 98 5.99 5.12 -11.57
C TRP A 98 4.62 5.24 -12.25
N LYS A 99 3.76 4.22 -12.19
CA LYS A 99 2.38 4.31 -12.69
C LYS A 99 1.42 4.89 -11.66
N SER A 100 1.65 4.67 -10.37
CA SER A 100 0.78 5.15 -9.28
C SER A 100 1.22 6.51 -8.77
N THR A 101 0.27 7.36 -8.36
CA THR A 101 0.60 8.63 -7.67
C THR A 101 1.37 8.37 -6.38
N PHE A 102 0.93 7.38 -5.58
CA PHE A 102 1.61 6.98 -4.35
C PHE A 102 3.08 6.62 -4.60
N GLY A 103 3.34 5.69 -5.53
CA GLY A 103 4.69 5.26 -5.86
C GLY A 103 5.56 6.39 -6.42
N LYS A 104 5.01 7.29 -7.25
CA LYS A 104 5.77 8.46 -7.72
C LYS A 104 6.23 9.34 -6.55
N VAL A 105 5.39 9.57 -5.55
CA VAL A 105 5.74 10.36 -4.36
C VAL A 105 6.73 9.62 -3.46
N SER A 106 6.49 8.35 -3.16
CA SER A 106 7.19 7.65 -2.08
C SER A 106 8.44 6.90 -2.50
N TYR A 107 8.59 6.52 -3.77
CA TYR A 107 9.61 5.54 -4.15
C TYR A 107 11.03 6.11 -4.12
N LEU A 108 11.24 7.31 -4.66
CA LEU A 108 12.54 8.00 -4.66
C LEU A 108 12.49 9.26 -3.78
N PRO A 109 13.59 9.63 -3.11
CA PRO A 109 13.65 10.83 -2.30
C PRO A 109 13.67 12.10 -3.16
N TRP A 110 13.21 13.21 -2.57
CA TRP A 110 13.06 14.49 -3.25
C TRP A 110 13.98 15.56 -2.67
N ARG A 111 14.42 16.51 -3.49
CA ARG A 111 15.06 17.76 -3.04
C ARG A 111 14.48 18.93 -3.81
N TYR A 112 14.64 20.14 -3.27
CA TYR A 112 14.24 21.34 -4.01
C TYR A 112 14.97 21.44 -5.35
N LYS A 113 14.24 21.85 -6.37
CA LYS A 113 14.75 22.26 -7.67
C LYS A 113 14.59 23.76 -7.85
N ALA A 114 13.40 24.27 -7.54
CA ALA A 114 13.05 25.67 -7.68
C ALA A 114 11.80 26.02 -6.86
N ILE A 115 11.49 27.32 -6.81
CA ILE A 115 10.22 27.82 -6.31
C ILE A 115 9.62 28.74 -7.37
N SER A 116 8.29 28.72 -7.50
CA SER A 116 7.57 29.69 -8.31
C SER A 116 6.33 30.23 -7.63
N ILE A 117 5.89 31.39 -8.10
CA ILE A 117 4.56 31.93 -7.81
C ILE A 117 3.80 31.94 -9.12
N SER A 118 2.59 31.41 -9.12
CA SER A 118 1.66 31.50 -10.25
C SER A 118 0.34 32.12 -9.83
N SER A 119 -0.31 32.77 -10.77
CA SER A 119 -1.72 33.16 -10.67
C SER A 119 -2.62 31.92 -10.53
N LEU A 120 -3.86 32.12 -10.08
CA LEU A 120 -4.79 31.01 -9.85
C LEU A 120 -5.16 30.23 -11.14
N ASP A 121 -5.08 30.88 -12.30
CA ASP A 121 -5.23 30.29 -13.64
C ASP A 121 -3.93 29.65 -14.17
N GLY A 122 -2.85 29.65 -13.39
CA GLY A 122 -1.63 28.89 -13.66
C GLY A 122 -0.54 29.65 -14.41
N LYS A 123 -0.70 30.94 -14.71
CA LYS A 123 0.37 31.74 -15.31
C LYS A 123 1.45 32.05 -14.27
N THR A 124 2.69 31.65 -14.57
CA THR A 124 3.87 31.96 -13.75
C THR A 124 4.11 33.46 -13.66
N LEU A 125 4.20 33.96 -12.43
CA LEU A 125 4.45 35.36 -12.09
C LEU A 125 5.90 35.58 -11.64
N LYS A 126 6.47 34.60 -10.94
CA LYS A 126 7.87 34.62 -10.49
C LYS A 126 8.42 33.20 -10.44
N TYR A 127 9.70 33.05 -10.75
CA TYR A 127 10.44 31.79 -10.66
C TYR A 127 11.84 32.09 -10.14
N TRP A 128 12.34 31.31 -9.18
CA TRP A 128 13.71 31.46 -8.70
C TRP A 128 14.25 30.15 -8.14
N ILE A 129 15.57 30.10 -8.10
CA ILE A 129 16.33 29.04 -7.45
C ILE A 129 16.54 29.46 -5.98
N PRO A 130 16.15 28.62 -4.99
CA PRO A 130 16.40 28.87 -3.58
C PRO A 130 17.89 29.00 -3.25
N ASP A 131 18.21 29.47 -2.05
CA ASP A 131 19.59 29.47 -1.57
C ASP A 131 20.18 28.05 -1.57
N PRO A 132 21.50 27.89 -1.83
CA PRO A 132 22.16 26.58 -1.90
C PRO A 132 21.87 25.64 -0.71
N GLU A 133 21.63 26.20 0.47
CA GLU A 133 21.28 25.45 1.68
C GLU A 133 19.98 24.63 1.51
N PHE A 134 18.97 25.14 0.80
CA PHE A 134 17.73 24.41 0.55
C PHE A 134 17.94 23.13 -0.28
N PHE A 135 18.96 23.11 -1.14
CA PHE A 135 19.31 21.92 -1.92
C PHE A 135 19.95 20.81 -1.10
N THR A 136 20.37 21.11 0.13
CA THR A 136 20.92 20.10 1.05
C THR A 136 19.82 19.27 1.71
N TRP A 137 18.59 19.79 1.75
CA TRP A 137 17.44 19.08 2.31
C TRP A 137 16.94 17.99 1.36
N VAL A 138 17.03 16.75 1.84
CA VAL A 138 16.42 15.60 1.18
C VAL A 138 15.16 15.20 1.96
N TYR A 139 14.06 15.01 1.23
CA TYR A 139 12.74 14.67 1.74
C TYR A 139 12.45 13.21 1.41
N TYR A 140 12.13 12.43 2.44
CA TYR A 140 11.87 11.00 2.35
C TYR A 140 10.40 10.74 2.71
N TYR A 141 9.57 10.50 1.71
CA TYR A 141 8.16 10.15 1.86
C TYR A 141 8.05 8.63 2.01
N HIS A 142 8.08 8.14 3.24
CA HIS A 142 8.08 6.70 3.53
C HIS A 142 6.72 6.07 3.26
N ARG A 143 6.75 4.79 2.83
CA ARG A 143 5.56 3.98 2.53
C ARG A 143 4.56 3.85 3.70
N ASP A 144 5.03 4.05 4.93
CA ASP A 144 4.23 3.98 6.16
C ASP A 144 3.58 5.33 6.56
N GLY A 145 3.70 6.36 5.71
CA GLY A 145 3.14 7.68 5.94
C GLY A 145 4.03 8.61 6.77
N ARG A 146 5.27 8.21 7.10
CA ARG A 146 6.25 9.13 7.69
C ARG A 146 6.92 9.98 6.62
N LEU A 147 7.11 11.26 6.92
CA LEU A 147 7.98 12.16 6.19
C LEU A 147 9.20 12.43 7.06
N THR A 148 10.38 12.05 6.57
CA THR A 148 11.64 12.36 7.23
C THR A 148 12.54 13.19 6.32
N TYR A 149 13.61 13.71 6.92
CA TYR A 149 14.55 14.57 6.25
C TYR A 149 15.95 13.99 6.38
N SER A 150 16.87 14.42 5.53
CA SER A 150 18.29 14.12 5.66
C SER A 150 18.73 14.32 7.11
N SER A 151 19.18 13.23 7.76
CA SER A 151 19.30 13.10 9.22
C SER A 151 20.29 14.05 9.87
N ASN A 152 21.23 14.58 9.07
CA ASN A 152 22.16 15.63 9.47
C ASN A 152 21.51 17.02 9.58
N LEU A 153 20.30 17.21 9.07
CA LEU A 153 19.59 18.50 9.04
C LEU A 153 18.38 18.55 9.97
N SER A 154 17.70 17.42 10.21
CA SER A 154 16.54 17.38 11.09
C SER A 154 16.29 15.98 11.65
N SER A 155 15.82 15.92 12.90
CA SER A 155 15.29 14.71 13.54
C SER A 155 13.76 14.68 13.56
N ASN A 156 13.09 15.65 12.93
CA ASN A 156 11.64 15.71 12.90
C ASN A 156 11.09 14.58 12.03
N ILE A 157 9.95 14.04 12.45
CA ILE A 157 9.18 13.05 11.71
C ILE A 157 7.78 13.64 11.59
N ASP A 158 7.44 14.04 10.37
CA ASP A 158 6.10 14.52 10.05
C ASP A 158 5.27 13.38 9.46
N SER A 159 3.96 13.59 9.30
CA SER A 159 3.09 12.65 8.60
C SER A 159 2.79 13.11 7.18
N TRP A 160 2.67 12.20 6.23
CA TRP A 160 2.10 12.47 4.92
C TRP A 160 1.12 11.38 4.49
N PHE A 161 0.14 11.75 3.67
CA PHE A 161 -0.67 10.80 2.91
C PHE A 161 -1.35 11.48 1.72
N LEU A 162 -1.77 10.69 0.73
CA LEU A 162 -2.57 11.17 -0.38
C LEU A 162 -4.05 11.18 0.01
N GLN A 163 -4.69 12.34 -0.10
CA GLN A 163 -6.14 12.42 -0.01
C GLN A 163 -6.78 11.95 -1.33
N ASP A 164 -6.15 12.30 -2.46
CA ASP A 164 -6.48 11.86 -3.81
C ASP A 164 -5.24 12.04 -4.73
N ASP A 165 -5.38 11.76 -6.03
CA ASP A 165 -4.27 11.86 -6.99
C ASP A 165 -3.70 13.28 -7.18
N ASN A 166 -4.41 14.31 -6.72
CA ASN A 166 -4.05 15.71 -6.90
C ASN A 166 -3.87 16.45 -5.57
N THR A 167 -3.94 15.75 -4.43
CA THR A 167 -3.90 16.36 -3.10
C THR A 167 -3.10 15.49 -2.14
N ILE A 168 -2.01 16.06 -1.60
CA ILE A 168 -1.22 15.46 -0.53
C ILE A 168 -1.45 16.25 0.76
N LEU A 169 -1.62 15.54 1.87
CA LEU A 169 -1.64 16.13 3.20
C LEU A 169 -0.25 15.98 3.81
N MET A 170 0.33 17.09 4.28
CA MET A 170 1.61 17.11 5.00
C MET A 170 1.36 17.68 6.39
N ASN A 171 1.59 16.87 7.42
CA ASN A 171 1.23 17.20 8.81
C ASN A 171 -0.24 17.67 8.97
N GLY A 172 -1.14 17.11 8.17
CA GLY A 172 -2.56 17.48 8.12
C GLY A 172 -2.92 18.66 7.22
N ASP A 173 -1.93 19.44 6.75
CA ASP A 173 -2.17 20.57 5.86
C ASP A 173 -2.24 20.13 4.39
N PRO A 174 -3.26 20.58 3.63
CA PRO A 174 -3.43 20.18 2.24
C PRO A 174 -2.55 20.98 1.28
N PHE A 175 -1.88 20.25 0.40
CA PHE A 175 -1.15 20.79 -0.74
C PHE A 175 -1.72 20.20 -2.03
N LYS A 176 -1.91 21.07 -3.03
CA LYS A 176 -2.14 20.60 -4.39
C LYS A 176 -0.88 19.89 -4.89
N LEU A 177 -1.07 18.68 -5.37
CA LEU A 177 -0.02 17.79 -5.88
C LEU A 177 -0.06 17.73 -7.40
N GLN A 178 1.10 17.88 -8.03
CA GLN A 178 1.34 17.45 -9.40
C GLN A 178 2.64 16.65 -9.41
N VAL A 179 2.58 15.39 -9.83
CA VAL A 179 3.76 14.51 -9.74
C VAL A 179 3.94 13.65 -10.99
N SER A 180 5.19 13.58 -11.42
CA SER A 180 5.69 12.74 -12.51
C SER A 180 6.86 11.90 -12.03
N GLU A 181 7.45 11.11 -12.92
CA GLU A 181 8.65 10.30 -12.65
C GLU A 181 9.93 11.11 -12.44
N LYS A 182 9.86 12.45 -12.59
CA LYS A 182 11.04 13.32 -12.57
C LYS A 182 10.87 14.56 -11.71
N GLU A 183 9.63 15.02 -11.57
CA GLU A 183 9.32 16.29 -10.92
C GLU A 183 8.03 16.16 -10.12
N MET A 184 8.07 16.73 -8.92
CA MET A 184 6.91 16.92 -8.04
C MET A 184 6.74 18.41 -7.79
N VAL A 185 5.49 18.89 -7.85
CA VAL A 185 5.12 20.25 -7.50
C VAL A 185 4.07 20.19 -6.40
N LEU A 186 4.40 20.82 -5.27
CA LEU A 186 3.48 21.01 -4.15
C LEU A 186 3.07 22.47 -4.11
N SER A 187 1.77 22.74 -4.13
CA SER A 187 1.25 24.11 -4.20
C SER A 187 0.29 24.41 -3.06
N TYR A 188 0.45 25.57 -2.44
CA TYR A 188 -0.50 26.12 -1.48
C TYR A 188 -0.84 27.57 -1.86
N GLN A 189 -2.01 28.05 -1.41
CA GLN A 189 -2.43 29.41 -1.71
C GLN A 189 -1.83 30.39 -0.71
N THR A 190 -1.37 31.53 -1.21
CA THR A 190 -0.88 32.64 -0.39
C THR A 190 -1.21 33.98 -1.05
N THR A 191 -0.84 35.08 -0.40
CA THR A 191 -0.98 36.44 -0.93
C THR A 191 0.36 36.97 -1.42
N TRP A 192 0.41 37.48 -2.65
CA TRP A 192 1.56 38.15 -3.22
C TRP A 192 1.11 39.45 -3.89
N ASN A 193 1.72 40.58 -3.52
CA ASN A 193 1.33 41.92 -3.98
C ASN A 193 -0.18 42.21 -3.85
N GLY A 194 -0.81 41.72 -2.78
CA GLY A 194 -2.25 41.90 -2.52
C GLY A 194 -3.17 41.01 -3.36
N GLN A 195 -2.65 40.07 -4.14
CA GLN A 195 -3.42 39.11 -4.92
C GLN A 195 -3.23 37.68 -4.41
N GLN A 196 -4.29 36.88 -4.47
CA GLN A 196 -4.22 35.47 -4.17
C GLN A 196 -3.49 34.73 -5.31
N VAL A 197 -2.52 33.90 -4.95
CA VAL A 197 -1.63 33.19 -5.86
C VAL A 197 -1.37 31.77 -5.36
N TRP A 198 -0.88 30.90 -6.24
CA TRP A 198 -0.26 29.65 -5.86
C TRP A 198 1.24 29.87 -5.60
N TYR A 199 1.70 29.41 -4.44
CA TYR A 199 3.11 29.25 -4.14
C TYR A 199 3.50 27.80 -4.40
N ASN A 200 4.39 27.58 -5.37
CA ASN A 200 4.73 26.25 -5.88
C ASN A 200 6.14 25.87 -5.45
N LEU A 201 6.25 24.79 -4.68
CA LEU A 201 7.49 24.11 -4.32
C LEU A 201 7.78 23.06 -5.39
N ILE A 202 8.88 23.22 -6.13
CA ILE A 202 9.24 22.35 -7.25
C ILE A 202 10.40 21.48 -6.82
N PHE A 203 10.24 20.16 -6.95
CA PHE A 203 11.19 19.16 -6.52
C PHE A 203 11.69 18.30 -7.68
N GLU A 204 12.92 17.84 -7.55
CA GLU A 204 13.50 16.77 -8.37
C GLU A 204 13.97 15.63 -7.47
N HIS A 205 14.23 14.46 -8.05
CA HIS A 205 14.78 13.35 -7.28
C HIS A 205 16.18 13.70 -6.75
N ALA A 206 16.38 13.46 -5.46
CA ALA A 206 17.65 13.68 -4.78
C ALA A 206 18.66 12.55 -5.03
N SER A 207 18.16 11.36 -5.36
CA SER A 207 18.92 10.14 -5.60
C SER A 207 18.09 9.13 -6.39
N ASP A 208 18.77 8.19 -7.04
CA ASP A 208 18.17 7.00 -7.66
C ASP A 208 18.02 5.84 -6.66
N VAL A 209 18.44 6.04 -5.40
CA VAL A 209 18.27 5.06 -4.32
C VAL A 209 16.86 5.17 -3.74
N PRO A 210 16.08 4.08 -3.67
CA PRO A 210 14.74 4.11 -3.10
C PRO A 210 14.70 4.61 -1.65
N THR A 211 13.63 5.31 -1.29
CA THR A 211 13.38 5.82 0.06
C THR A 211 13.34 4.71 1.10
N ASP A 212 12.62 3.64 0.79
CA ASP A 212 12.50 2.43 1.62
C ASP A 212 13.07 1.25 0.84
N SER A 213 13.93 0.46 1.50
CA SER A 213 14.40 -0.81 0.98
C SER A 213 13.29 -1.87 0.99
N ASP A 214 13.34 -2.80 0.05
CA ASP A 214 12.35 -3.88 -0.13
C ASP A 214 12.55 -5.12 0.76
#